data_AF-A0AAW1RLY4-F1
#
_entry.id   AF-A0AAW1RLY4-F1
#
_cell.length_a   1.000
_cell.length_b   1.000
_cell.length_c   1.000
_cell.angle_alpha   90.00
_cell.angle_beta   90.00
_cell.angle_gamma   90.00
#
_symmetry.space_group_name_H-M   'P 1'
#
loop_
_entity.id
_entity.type
_entity.pdbx_description
1 polymer ?
#
loop_
_entity_poly.entity_id
_entity_poly.type
_entity_poly.pdbx_seq_one_letter_code
_entity_poly.pdbx_strand_id
1 'polypeptide(L)'
;MSTRTKIEQLRQIQELEQQLKLKVALKMQRKQKKHLAARQLTEQLAKELQIQKELREAVESEQTLRKEQAAMDEFKEIVAREQAHAKALEKQVYVGCPDWTGSTKNWHPLQEVTKRDYKLTDTDEVELTGSRKEQLRLFKKPCAFGGMRYATSAMLQNGDRMVVKRILKEGSSLQRNQRVLEVDVRCLCIAKRIADAFNKALTQTSLPKSIREARITYSIPSIVSAPDSEVDSGRVVYLMEPHLPGEWKKWLQNDGSMFADRKVPALLEAFVHYSYHKTRKEALLQGGLMILDLQGSLMQNCGHGQACSNFQLTDPSISTGMDDPDADFGETNHGIDGINRFLDSHECSEICRALGLARISGKMQMPAKLAPPDPGSL
;
A
#
# COMPACT_ATOMS: atom_id res chain seq x y z
N MET A 1 22.78 -88.82 -78.31
CA MET A 1 23.43 -87.73 -77.56
C MET A 1 24.29 -88.33 -76.46
N SER A 2 25.57 -87.96 -76.41
CA SER A 2 26.51 -88.45 -75.38
C SER A 2 26.05 -88.01 -73.99
N THR A 3 26.18 -88.88 -72.98
CA THR A 3 25.93 -88.58 -71.55
C THR A 3 26.60 -87.28 -71.11
N ARG A 4 27.74 -86.94 -71.73
CA ARG A 4 28.48 -85.69 -71.52
C ARG A 4 27.69 -84.43 -71.90
N THR A 5 26.88 -84.47 -72.96
CA THR A 5 26.05 -83.34 -73.41
C THR A 5 24.90 -83.04 -72.45
N LYS A 6 24.29 -84.09 -71.87
CA LYS A 6 23.22 -83.93 -70.87
C LYS A 6 23.73 -83.36 -69.54
N ILE A 7 24.93 -83.77 -69.12
CA ILE A 7 25.59 -83.22 -67.91
C ILE A 7 25.90 -81.72 -68.11
N GLU A 8 26.36 -81.33 -69.30
CA GLU A 8 26.64 -79.93 -69.61
C GLU A 8 25.37 -79.06 -69.65
N GLN A 9 24.29 -79.58 -70.24
CA GLN A 9 22.97 -78.90 -70.23
C GLN A 9 22.41 -78.75 -68.80
N LEU A 10 22.54 -79.76 -67.94
CA LEU A 10 22.13 -79.67 -66.54
C LEU A 10 22.94 -78.64 -65.76
N ARG A 11 24.25 -78.56 -65.99
CA ARG A 11 25.11 -77.52 -65.40
C ARG A 11 24.69 -76.12 -65.84
N GLN A 12 24.39 -75.95 -67.13
CA GLN A 12 23.95 -74.68 -67.69
C GLN A 12 22.58 -74.25 -67.12
N ILE A 13 21.64 -75.19 -66.93
CA ILE A 13 20.36 -74.92 -66.26
C ILE A 13 20.57 -74.52 -64.80
N GLN A 14 21.40 -75.25 -64.05
CA GLN A 14 21.73 -74.91 -62.67
C GLN A 14 22.38 -73.53 -62.54
N GLU A 15 23.27 -73.17 -63.46
CA GLU A 15 23.89 -71.85 -63.51
C GLU A 15 22.86 -70.75 -63.79
N LEU A 16 21.96 -70.95 -64.76
CA LEU A 16 20.87 -70.02 -65.06
C LEU A 16 19.90 -69.86 -63.88
N GLU A 17 19.57 -70.93 -63.18
CA GLU A 17 18.75 -70.89 -61.96
C GLU A 17 19.43 -70.10 -60.84
N GLN A 18 20.74 -70.28 -60.65
CA GLN A 18 21.53 -69.51 -59.69
C GLN A 18 21.57 -68.02 -60.07
N GLN A 19 21.79 -67.69 -61.34
CA GLN A 19 21.77 -66.32 -61.84
C GLN A 19 20.39 -65.67 -61.67
N LEU A 20 19.29 -66.41 -61.90
CA LEU A 20 17.93 -65.92 -61.70
C LEU A 20 17.64 -65.66 -60.22
N LYS A 21 18.01 -66.58 -59.33
CA LYS A 21 17.89 -66.41 -57.86
C LYS A 21 18.65 -65.17 -57.40
N LEU A 22 19.86 -64.95 -57.89
CA LEU A 22 20.66 -63.77 -57.58
C LEU A 22 19.99 -62.48 -58.07
N LYS A 23 19.47 -62.45 -59.31
CA LYS A 23 18.74 -61.29 -59.86
C LYS A 23 17.49 -60.95 -59.03
N VAL A 24 16.72 -61.96 -58.62
CA VAL A 24 15.53 -61.79 -57.76
C VAL A 24 15.94 -61.25 -56.38
N ALA A 25 16.98 -61.81 -55.76
CA ALA A 25 17.50 -61.36 -54.47
C ALA A 25 17.97 -59.90 -54.53
N LEU A 26 18.73 -59.51 -55.57
CA LEU A 26 19.16 -58.12 -55.79
C LEU A 26 17.97 -57.18 -56.02
N LYS A 27 16.93 -57.61 -56.74
CA LYS A 27 15.71 -56.81 -56.93
C LYS A 27 14.96 -56.62 -55.61
N MET A 28 14.84 -57.67 -54.79
CA MET A 28 14.23 -57.60 -53.46
C MET A 28 15.04 -56.68 -52.53
N GLN A 29 16.37 -56.80 -52.51
CA GLN A 29 17.25 -55.95 -51.71
C GLN A 29 17.14 -54.48 -52.13
N ARG A 30 17.10 -54.19 -53.44
CA ARG A 30 16.86 -52.82 -53.96
C ARG A 30 15.49 -52.30 -53.52
N LYS A 31 14.44 -53.13 -53.57
CA LYS A 31 13.09 -52.76 -53.11
C LYS A 31 13.08 -52.47 -51.60
N GLN A 32 13.72 -53.31 -50.78
CA GLN A 32 13.85 -53.10 -49.33
C GLN A 32 14.61 -51.81 -49.01
N LYS A 33 15.74 -51.55 -49.67
CA LYS A 33 16.49 -50.29 -49.52
C LYS A 33 15.64 -49.06 -49.86
N LYS A 34 14.85 -49.12 -50.94
CA LYS A 34 13.91 -48.05 -51.31
C LYS A 34 12.83 -47.83 -50.25
N HIS A 35 12.23 -48.89 -49.71
CA HIS A 35 11.23 -48.78 -48.64
C HIS A 35 11.82 -48.20 -47.35
N LEU A 36 13.03 -48.62 -46.98
CA LEU A 36 13.70 -48.08 -45.80
C LEU A 36 14.01 -46.59 -45.97
N ALA A 37 14.55 -46.19 -47.12
CA ALA A 37 14.82 -44.78 -47.43
C ALA A 37 13.53 -43.94 -47.43
N ALA A 38 12.43 -44.47 -48.01
CA ALA A 38 11.14 -43.79 -48.00
C ALA A 38 10.61 -43.60 -46.57
N ARG A 39 10.71 -44.63 -45.72
CA ARG A 39 10.31 -44.55 -44.31
C ARG A 39 11.14 -43.52 -43.53
N GLN A 40 12.46 -43.54 -43.72
CA GLN A 40 13.36 -42.55 -43.09
C GLN A 40 13.00 -41.13 -43.52
N LEU A 41 12.70 -40.92 -44.80
CA LEU A 41 12.27 -39.61 -45.31
C LEU A 41 10.92 -39.19 -44.72
N THR A 42 9.95 -40.11 -44.58
CA THR A 42 8.66 -39.81 -43.93
C THR A 42 8.84 -39.45 -42.45
N GLU A 43 9.70 -40.17 -41.72
CA GLU A 43 10.01 -39.87 -40.32
C GLU A 43 10.73 -38.51 -40.17
N GLN A 44 11.64 -38.17 -41.09
CA GLN A 44 12.28 -36.85 -41.14
C GLN A 44 11.27 -35.73 -41.42
N LEU A 45 10.42 -35.90 -42.43
CA LEU A 45 9.39 -34.93 -42.77
C LEU A 45 8.41 -34.70 -41.61
N ALA A 46 8.01 -35.77 -40.91
CA ALA A 46 7.14 -35.65 -39.73
C ALA A 46 7.80 -34.85 -38.60
N LYS A 47 9.11 -35.05 -38.36
CA LYS A 47 9.88 -34.27 -37.38
C LYS A 47 9.98 -32.80 -37.78
N GLU A 48 10.28 -32.52 -39.06
CA GLU A 48 10.35 -31.14 -39.56
C GLU A 48 9.00 -30.42 -39.44
N LEU A 49 7.89 -31.09 -39.75
CA LEU A 49 6.55 -30.54 -39.59
C LEU A 49 6.22 -30.23 -38.11
N GLN A 50 6.62 -31.10 -37.19
CA GLN A 50 6.43 -30.87 -35.76
C GLN A 50 7.23 -29.66 -35.28
N ILE A 51 8.51 -29.55 -35.68
CA ILE A 51 9.36 -28.39 -35.37
C ILE A 51 8.78 -27.11 -35.95
N GLN A 52 8.28 -27.14 -37.19
CA GLN A 52 7.62 -25.97 -37.81
C GLN A 52 6.37 -25.55 -37.04
N LYS A 53 5.59 -26.50 -36.52
CA LYS A 53 4.41 -26.21 -35.71
C LYS A 53 4.81 -25.54 -34.38
N GLU A 54 5.76 -26.11 -33.66
CA GLU A 54 6.27 -25.55 -32.40
C GLU A 54 6.87 -24.14 -32.59
N LEU A 55 7.59 -23.92 -33.69
CA LEU A 55 8.15 -22.61 -34.02
C LEU A 55 7.06 -21.57 -34.30
N ARG A 56 5.97 -21.95 -34.99
CA ARG A 56 4.84 -21.04 -35.23
C ARG A 56 4.15 -20.66 -33.92
N GLU A 57 3.88 -21.62 -33.06
CA GLU A 57 3.27 -21.37 -31.74
C GLU A 57 4.15 -20.47 -30.87
N ALA A 58 5.48 -20.68 -30.89
CA ALA A 58 6.43 -19.82 -30.17
C ALA A 58 6.44 -18.38 -30.71
N VAL A 59 6.42 -18.19 -32.04
CA VAL A 59 6.36 -16.86 -32.66
C VAL A 59 5.05 -16.15 -32.34
N GLU A 60 3.91 -16.85 -32.38
CA GLU A 60 2.61 -16.28 -32.01
C GLU A 60 2.56 -15.86 -30.53
N SER A 61 3.13 -16.69 -29.63
CA SER A 61 3.26 -16.37 -28.21
C SER A 61 4.14 -15.13 -27.97
N GLU A 62 5.30 -15.04 -28.63
CA GLU A 62 6.19 -13.88 -28.53
C GLU A 62 5.53 -12.60 -29.07
N GLN A 63 4.82 -12.69 -30.20
CA GLN A 63 4.08 -11.55 -30.74
C GLN A 63 2.98 -11.07 -29.79
N THR A 64 2.30 -11.99 -29.10
CA THR A 64 1.29 -11.67 -28.09
C THR A 64 1.91 -10.93 -26.90
N LEU A 65 3.01 -11.46 -26.35
CA LEU A 65 3.73 -10.82 -25.24
C LEU A 65 4.24 -9.41 -25.63
N ARG A 66 4.74 -9.23 -26.85
CA ARG A 66 5.17 -7.92 -27.36
C ARG A 66 4.01 -6.92 -27.46
N LYS A 67 2.83 -7.37 -27.89
CA LYS A 67 1.62 -6.52 -27.92
C LYS A 67 1.17 -6.13 -26.52
N GLU A 68 1.18 -7.06 -25.56
CA GLU A 68 0.85 -6.78 -24.16
C GLU A 68 1.83 -5.79 -23.54
N GLN A 69 3.13 -5.97 -23.78
CA GLN A 69 4.17 -5.05 -23.32
C GLN A 69 3.97 -3.64 -23.91
N ALA A 70 3.72 -3.53 -25.22
CA ALA A 70 3.45 -2.26 -25.87
C ALA A 70 2.20 -1.57 -25.30
N ALA A 71 1.12 -2.32 -25.07
CA ALA A 71 -0.10 -1.79 -24.44
C ALA A 71 0.15 -1.32 -23.00
N MET A 72 0.96 -2.05 -22.23
CA MET A 72 1.34 -1.64 -20.87
C MET A 72 2.18 -0.36 -20.88
N ASP A 73 3.11 -0.22 -21.84
CA ASP A 73 3.95 0.97 -21.95
C ASP A 73 3.13 2.19 -22.42
N GLU A 74 2.20 2.03 -23.37
CA GLU A 74 1.22 3.07 -23.74
C GLU A 74 0.37 3.50 -22.54
N PHE A 75 -0.12 2.53 -21.74
CA PHE A 75 -0.87 2.82 -20.53
C PHE A 75 -0.05 3.62 -19.51
N LYS A 76 1.23 3.29 -19.32
CA LYS A 76 2.13 4.06 -18.43
C LYS A 76 2.29 5.50 -18.91
N GLU A 77 2.42 5.73 -20.22
CA GLU A 77 2.52 7.08 -20.79
C GLU A 77 1.23 7.88 -20.56
N ILE A 78 0.06 7.26 -20.76
CA ILE A 78 -1.24 7.88 -20.47
C ILE A 78 -1.31 8.27 -18.98
N VAL A 79 -0.98 7.35 -18.08
CA VAL A 79 -0.98 7.62 -16.63
C VAL A 79 -0.03 8.77 -16.28
N ALA A 80 1.19 8.78 -16.84
CA ALA A 80 2.16 9.85 -16.58
C ALA A 80 1.67 11.22 -17.07
N ARG A 81 1.04 11.28 -18.25
CA ARG A 81 0.45 12.50 -18.80
C ARG A 81 -0.69 13.02 -17.93
N GLU A 82 -1.61 12.14 -17.53
CA GLU A 82 -2.74 12.53 -16.66
C GLU A 82 -2.25 12.98 -15.27
N GLN A 83 -1.24 12.33 -14.72
CA GLN A 83 -0.60 12.77 -13.46
C GLN A 83 0.04 14.16 -13.60
N ALA A 84 0.73 14.43 -14.72
CA ALA A 84 1.32 15.75 -14.98
C ALA A 84 0.23 16.83 -15.12
N HIS A 85 -0.87 16.53 -15.81
CA HIS A 85 -2.01 17.42 -15.96
C HIS A 85 -2.70 17.70 -14.61
N ALA A 86 -2.95 16.65 -13.81
CA ALA A 86 -3.52 16.79 -12.46
C ALA A 86 -2.64 17.68 -11.57
N LYS A 87 -1.31 17.51 -11.62
CA LYS A 87 -0.35 18.36 -10.88
C LYS A 87 -0.37 19.82 -11.36
N ALA A 88 -0.60 20.06 -12.65
CA ALA A 88 -0.74 21.41 -13.19
C ALA A 88 -2.04 22.08 -12.70
N LEU A 89 -3.16 21.34 -12.68
CA LEU A 89 -4.43 21.81 -12.12
C LEU A 89 -4.32 22.07 -10.62
N GLU A 90 -3.66 21.18 -9.88
CA GLU A 90 -3.43 21.35 -8.45
C GLU A 90 -2.71 22.67 -8.15
N LYS A 91 -1.68 23.03 -8.93
CA LYS A 91 -0.99 24.33 -8.80
C LYS A 91 -1.89 25.54 -9.06
N GLN A 92 -2.94 25.41 -9.87
CA GLN A 92 -3.88 26.50 -10.13
C GLN A 92 -4.91 26.66 -8.99
N VAL A 93 -5.25 25.55 -8.34
CA VAL A 93 -6.21 25.52 -7.22
C VAL A 93 -5.51 25.87 -5.90
N TYR A 94 -4.25 25.46 -5.74
CA TYR A 94 -3.41 25.69 -4.57
C TYR A 94 -2.88 27.13 -4.54
N VAL A 95 -3.24 27.87 -3.49
CA VAL A 95 -2.78 29.26 -3.26
C VAL A 95 -1.79 29.40 -2.11
N GLY A 96 -1.33 28.28 -1.53
CA GLY A 96 -0.45 28.29 -0.36
C GLY A 96 -1.18 28.68 0.92
N CYS A 97 -0.39 28.90 1.97
CA CYS A 97 -0.89 29.37 3.26
C CYS A 97 -1.42 30.81 3.10
N PRO A 98 -2.63 31.12 3.59
CA PRO A 98 -3.17 32.46 3.45
C PRO A 98 -2.32 33.47 4.22
N ASP A 99 -2.40 34.73 3.80
CA ASP A 99 -1.98 35.82 4.66
C ASP A 99 -2.91 35.89 5.88
N TRP A 100 -2.37 35.44 7.02
CA TRP A 100 -3.06 35.45 8.30
C TRP A 100 -3.26 36.86 8.86
N THR A 101 -2.62 37.89 8.28
CA THR A 101 -2.58 39.26 8.82
C THR A 101 -3.76 40.15 8.45
N GLY A 102 -4.77 39.63 7.73
CA GLY A 102 -6.13 40.19 7.82
C GLY A 102 -6.77 40.74 6.56
N SER A 103 -6.22 40.51 5.36
CA SER A 103 -6.98 40.77 4.12
C SER A 103 -8.17 39.82 4.03
N THR A 104 -9.39 40.32 4.25
CA THR A 104 -10.63 39.51 4.24
C THR A 104 -11.10 39.11 2.84
N LYS A 105 -10.50 39.66 1.77
CA LYS A 105 -10.93 39.45 0.38
C LYS A 105 -11.04 37.96 0.00
N ASN A 106 -10.11 37.15 0.52
CA ASN A 106 -9.99 35.73 0.20
C ASN A 106 -10.59 34.81 1.27
N TRP A 107 -11.27 35.37 2.27
CA TRP A 107 -11.97 34.62 3.31
C TRP A 107 -13.47 34.68 3.07
N HIS A 108 -14.18 33.61 3.41
CA HIS A 108 -15.62 33.66 3.57
C HIS A 108 -15.97 34.54 4.78
N PRO A 109 -17.19 35.10 4.83
CA PRO A 109 -17.70 35.76 6.03
C PRO A 109 -17.60 34.84 7.25
N LEU A 110 -17.53 35.45 8.43
CA LEU A 110 -17.62 34.71 9.68
C LEU A 110 -18.97 33.98 9.73
N GLN A 111 -18.93 32.68 10.03
CA GLN A 111 -20.10 31.83 10.06
C GLN A 111 -20.19 31.08 11.38
N GLU A 112 -21.42 30.91 11.87
CA GLU A 112 -21.69 30.07 13.01
C GLU A 112 -21.61 28.59 12.61
N VAL A 113 -20.78 27.84 13.32
CA VAL A 113 -20.64 26.40 13.17
C VAL A 113 -21.05 25.68 14.45
N THR A 114 -21.30 24.38 14.34
CA THR A 114 -21.42 23.50 15.50
C THR A 114 -20.16 22.67 15.61
N LYS A 115 -19.42 22.85 16.71
CA LYS A 115 -18.18 22.14 17.01
C LYS A 115 -18.44 21.04 18.01
N ARG A 116 -17.98 19.83 17.68
CA ARG A 116 -18.06 18.61 18.50
C ARG A 116 -16.67 18.14 18.88
N ASP A 117 -16.45 17.97 20.18
CA ASP A 117 -15.20 17.48 20.73
C ASP A 117 -15.37 16.05 21.24
N TYR A 118 -14.29 15.27 21.14
CA TYR A 118 -14.32 13.84 21.43
C TYR A 118 -13.16 13.44 22.33
N LYS A 119 -13.34 12.32 23.05
CA LYS A 119 -12.27 11.61 23.76
C LYS A 119 -12.34 10.12 23.45
N LEU A 120 -11.26 9.41 23.76
CA LEU A 120 -11.25 7.95 23.77
C LEU A 120 -11.86 7.43 25.08
N THR A 121 -12.67 6.38 24.99
CA THR A 121 -13.14 5.59 26.14
C THR A 121 -12.10 4.54 26.53
N ASP A 122 -12.34 3.83 27.62
CA ASP A 122 -11.49 2.70 28.05
C ASP A 122 -11.59 1.48 27.11
N THR A 123 -12.64 1.43 26.28
CA THR A 123 -12.86 0.40 25.25
C THR A 123 -12.33 0.81 23.88
N ASP A 124 -11.51 1.86 23.81
CA ASP A 124 -10.96 2.40 22.57
C ASP A 124 -12.01 2.90 21.57
N GLU A 125 -13.19 3.28 22.06
CA GLU A 125 -14.23 3.93 21.27
C GLU A 125 -14.16 5.45 21.43
N VAL A 126 -14.71 6.19 20.48
CA VAL A 126 -14.81 7.66 20.60
C VAL A 126 -16.14 8.07 21.22
N GLU A 127 -16.06 8.92 22.24
CA GLU A 127 -17.22 9.50 22.92
C GLU A 127 -17.25 11.02 22.73
N LEU A 128 -18.42 11.55 22.37
CA LEU A 128 -18.68 12.99 22.31
C LEU A 128 -18.60 13.60 23.72
N THR A 129 -17.64 14.49 23.96
CA THR A 129 -17.48 15.16 25.26
C THR A 129 -18.14 16.51 25.33
N GLY A 130 -18.43 17.12 24.18
CA GLY A 130 -19.02 18.45 24.15
C GLY A 130 -19.49 18.84 22.76
N SER A 131 -20.54 19.66 22.72
CA SER A 131 -21.06 20.27 21.51
C SER A 131 -21.36 21.73 21.79
N ARG A 132 -20.78 22.65 21.01
CA ARG A 132 -20.99 24.09 21.17
C ARG A 132 -21.09 24.81 19.83
N LYS A 133 -21.63 26.02 19.87
CA LYS A 133 -21.51 26.96 18.77
C LYS A 133 -20.14 27.62 18.79
N GLU A 134 -19.59 27.84 17.61
CA GLU A 134 -18.30 28.51 17.42
C GLU A 134 -18.40 29.38 16.16
N GLN A 135 -17.61 30.45 16.11
CA GLN A 135 -17.56 31.34 14.95
C GLN A 135 -16.25 31.13 14.22
N LEU A 136 -16.31 30.72 12.95
CA LEU A 136 -15.12 30.50 12.12
C LEU A 136 -15.28 31.13 10.76
N ARG A 137 -14.17 31.54 10.16
CA ARG A 137 -14.08 31.92 8.75
C ARG A 137 -13.20 30.92 8.00
N LEU A 138 -13.64 30.51 6.81
CA LEU A 138 -12.89 29.62 5.92
C LEU A 138 -12.15 30.43 4.88
N PHE A 139 -10.95 30.00 4.53
CA PHE A 139 -10.29 30.51 3.33
C PHE A 139 -11.01 29.96 2.09
N LYS A 140 -11.19 30.79 1.06
CA LYS A 140 -12.00 30.44 -0.12
C LYS A 140 -11.43 29.31 -0.97
N LYS A 141 -10.13 29.02 -0.82
CA LYS A 141 -9.43 28.01 -1.60
C LYS A 141 -8.78 26.99 -0.67
N PRO A 142 -8.76 25.70 -1.04
CA PRO A 142 -7.99 24.70 -0.33
C PRO A 142 -6.50 25.06 -0.30
N CYS A 143 -5.85 24.73 0.81
CA CYS A 143 -4.42 24.90 1.02
C CYS A 143 -3.63 23.59 0.94
N ALA A 144 -4.28 22.43 0.77
CA ALA A 144 -3.64 21.16 0.39
C ALA A 144 -4.68 20.13 -0.08
N PHE A 145 -4.24 19.14 -0.87
CA PHE A 145 -5.02 17.97 -1.23
C PHE A 145 -4.27 16.69 -0.81
N GLY A 146 -5.00 15.75 -0.25
CA GLY A 146 -4.55 14.37 -0.02
C GLY A 146 -5.42 13.39 -0.81
N GLY A 147 -5.12 12.09 -0.70
CA GLY A 147 -5.87 11.06 -1.45
C GLY A 147 -7.35 10.93 -1.04
N MET A 148 -7.70 11.30 0.20
CA MET A 148 -9.05 11.13 0.75
C MET A 148 -9.75 12.46 1.07
N ARG A 149 -8.99 13.53 1.29
CA ARG A 149 -9.46 14.80 1.85
C ARG A 149 -8.75 15.98 1.22
N TYR A 150 -9.39 17.13 1.20
CA TYR A 150 -8.70 18.41 1.02
C TYR A 150 -8.68 19.18 2.34
N ALA A 151 -7.64 20.01 2.52
CA ALA A 151 -7.46 20.86 3.68
C ALA A 151 -7.65 22.33 3.28
N THR A 152 -8.34 23.09 4.13
CA THR A 152 -8.59 24.51 3.97
C THR A 152 -8.20 25.23 5.26
N SER A 153 -7.53 26.37 5.11
CA SER A 153 -7.20 27.21 6.25
C SER A 153 -8.46 27.82 6.87
N ALA A 154 -8.52 27.87 8.19
CA ALA A 154 -9.65 28.41 8.94
C ALA A 154 -9.14 29.32 10.06
N MET A 155 -9.95 30.29 10.45
CA MET A 155 -9.64 31.19 11.57
C MET A 155 -10.86 31.32 12.47
N LEU A 156 -10.66 31.09 13.77
CA LEU A 156 -11.71 31.30 14.77
C LEU A 156 -11.88 32.80 15.05
N GLN A 157 -13.02 33.18 15.64
CA GLN A 157 -13.28 34.59 15.98
C GLN A 157 -12.23 35.20 16.92
N ASN A 158 -11.65 34.41 17.82
CA ASN A 158 -10.58 34.83 18.72
C ASN A 158 -9.21 35.00 18.04
N GLY A 159 -9.11 34.70 16.74
CA GLY A 159 -7.87 34.80 15.97
C GLY A 159 -7.06 33.51 15.88
N ASP A 160 -7.49 32.42 16.54
CA ASP A 160 -6.79 31.14 16.47
C ASP A 160 -6.79 30.59 15.04
N ARG A 161 -5.61 30.10 14.64
CA ARG A 161 -5.37 29.55 13.30
C ARG A 161 -5.63 28.06 13.30
N MET A 162 -6.55 27.65 12.43
CA MET A 162 -7.00 26.28 12.31
C MET A 162 -6.82 25.78 10.87
N VAL A 163 -6.88 24.47 10.72
CA VAL A 163 -7.04 23.80 9.44
C VAL A 163 -8.31 22.96 9.55
N VAL A 164 -9.17 23.03 8.54
CA VAL A 164 -10.33 22.16 8.39
C VAL A 164 -10.11 21.23 7.21
N LYS A 165 -10.51 19.96 7.35
CA LYS A 165 -10.35 18.93 6.33
C LYS A 165 -11.72 18.37 5.95
N ARG A 166 -12.02 18.31 4.66
CA ARG A 166 -13.26 17.76 4.11
C ARG A 166 -12.94 16.53 3.28
N ILE A 167 -13.77 15.49 3.39
CA ILE A 167 -13.65 14.29 2.55
C ILE A 167 -13.96 14.61 1.09
N LEU A 168 -13.23 13.99 0.16
CA LEU A 168 -13.42 14.19 -1.28
C LEU A 168 -14.67 13.48 -1.80
N LYS A 169 -14.95 12.29 -1.26
CA LYS A 169 -16.10 11.46 -1.62
C LYS A 169 -17.15 11.52 -0.52
N GLU A 170 -17.97 12.56 -0.55
CA GLU A 170 -19.07 12.70 0.40
C GLU A 170 -20.15 11.65 0.15
N GLY A 171 -20.63 11.02 1.22
CA GLY A 171 -21.83 10.20 1.20
C GLY A 171 -23.09 11.05 1.09
N SER A 172 -24.22 10.38 0.85
CA SER A 172 -25.53 11.01 0.65
C SER A 172 -26.11 11.68 1.90
N SER A 173 -25.52 11.49 3.09
CA SER A 173 -26.00 12.11 4.32
C SER A 173 -24.87 12.66 5.19
N LEU A 174 -25.18 13.78 5.86
CA LEU A 174 -24.28 14.44 6.81
C LEU A 174 -23.82 13.51 7.92
N GLN A 175 -24.73 12.65 8.41
CA GLN A 175 -24.45 11.69 9.48
C GLN A 175 -23.45 10.62 9.03
N ARG A 176 -23.54 10.15 7.77
CA ARG A 176 -22.56 9.20 7.24
C ARG A 176 -21.17 9.83 7.15
N ASN A 177 -21.09 11.07 6.66
CA ASN A 177 -19.83 11.80 6.57
C ASN A 177 -19.24 12.06 7.96
N GLN A 178 -20.08 12.36 8.95
CA GLN A 178 -19.65 12.51 10.34
C GLN A 178 -19.05 11.20 10.89
N ARG A 179 -19.70 10.04 10.68
CA ARG A 179 -19.16 8.75 11.16
C ARG A 179 -17.80 8.42 10.55
N VAL A 180 -17.60 8.73 9.26
CA VAL A 180 -16.28 8.56 8.62
C VAL A 180 -15.22 9.40 9.33
N LEU A 181 -15.53 10.66 9.68
CA LEU A 181 -14.61 11.51 10.43
C LEU A 181 -14.45 11.07 11.90
N GLU A 182 -15.43 10.41 12.51
CA GLU A 182 -15.32 9.85 13.86
C GLU A 182 -14.31 8.69 13.91
N VAL A 183 -14.17 7.92 12.83
CA VAL A 183 -13.08 6.92 12.68
C VAL A 183 -11.71 7.61 12.65
N ASP A 184 -11.56 8.71 11.91
CA ASP A 184 -10.30 9.50 11.90
C ASP A 184 -9.95 10.03 13.30
N VAL A 185 -10.95 10.55 14.02
CA VAL A 185 -10.79 11.02 15.41
C VAL A 185 -10.36 9.86 16.32
N ARG A 186 -10.93 8.67 16.15
CA ARG A 186 -10.56 7.46 16.89
C ARG A 186 -9.08 7.11 16.68
N CYS A 187 -8.64 7.07 15.43
CA CYS A 187 -7.23 6.82 15.09
C CYS A 187 -6.29 7.83 15.77
N LEU A 188 -6.63 9.12 15.74
CA LEU A 188 -5.85 10.18 16.39
C LEU A 188 -5.81 10.04 17.92
N CYS A 189 -6.94 9.69 18.53
CA CYS A 189 -7.03 9.44 19.97
C CYS A 189 -6.14 8.26 20.40
N ILE A 190 -6.17 7.14 19.68
CA ILE A 190 -5.32 5.98 19.94
C ILE A 190 -3.85 6.35 19.75
N ALA A 191 -3.52 7.03 18.65
CA ALA A 191 -2.16 7.45 18.36
C ALA A 191 -1.60 8.39 19.44
N LYS A 192 -2.43 9.34 19.90
CA LYS A 192 -2.09 10.23 21.02
C LYS A 192 -1.79 9.44 22.29
N ARG A 193 -2.68 8.51 22.70
CA ARG A 193 -2.48 7.71 23.91
C ARG A 193 -1.18 6.92 23.88
N ILE A 194 -0.88 6.31 22.73
CA ILE A 194 0.37 5.55 22.53
C ILE A 194 1.59 6.49 22.52
N ALA A 195 1.49 7.67 21.90
CA ALA A 195 2.55 8.68 21.92
C ALA A 195 2.84 9.19 23.34
N ASP A 196 1.82 9.45 24.15
CA ASP A 196 1.97 9.85 25.55
C ASP A 196 2.67 8.74 26.36
N ALA A 197 2.30 7.47 26.14
CA ALA A 197 2.96 6.33 26.76
C ALA A 197 4.43 6.17 26.31
N PHE A 198 4.71 6.35 25.02
CA PHE A 198 6.07 6.32 24.46
C PHE A 198 6.95 7.43 25.04
N ASN A 199 6.45 8.67 25.05
CA ASN A 199 7.14 9.82 25.65
C ASN A 199 7.46 9.55 27.12
N LYS A 200 6.50 8.99 27.88
CA LYS A 200 6.72 8.63 29.29
C LYS A 200 7.83 7.57 29.41
N ALA A 201 7.77 6.50 28.61
CA ALA A 201 8.78 5.45 28.62
C ALA A 201 10.19 5.98 28.29
N LEU A 202 10.30 6.91 27.33
CA LEU A 202 11.58 7.54 26.98
C LEU A 202 12.25 8.26 28.15
N THR A 203 11.47 8.96 28.99
CA THR A 203 12.05 9.70 30.14
C THR A 203 12.74 8.79 31.15
N GLN A 204 12.35 7.52 31.19
CA GLN A 204 12.83 6.48 32.11
C GLN A 204 14.04 5.71 31.56
N THR A 205 14.44 5.95 30.31
CA THR A 205 15.62 5.31 29.71
C THR A 205 16.93 5.94 30.18
N SER A 206 18.05 5.28 29.89
CA SER A 206 19.41 5.81 30.10
C SER A 206 19.94 6.65 28.92
N LEU A 207 19.09 7.02 27.96
CA LEU A 207 19.49 7.76 26.76
C LEU A 207 19.92 9.20 27.08
N PRO A 208 20.68 9.86 26.17
CA PRO A 208 21.00 11.28 26.29
C PRO A 208 19.75 12.14 26.52
N LYS A 209 19.92 13.21 27.31
CA LYS A 209 18.83 14.13 27.69
C LYS A 209 18.06 14.66 26.47
N SER A 210 18.77 15.00 25.38
CA SER A 210 18.16 15.49 24.13
C SER A 210 17.17 14.51 23.49
N ILE A 211 17.37 13.20 23.67
CA ILE A 211 16.45 12.15 23.19
C ILE A 211 15.32 11.94 24.20
N ARG A 212 15.63 11.90 25.50
CA ARG A 212 14.61 11.71 26.56
C ARG A 212 13.61 12.86 26.66
N GLU A 213 14.01 14.06 26.23
CA GLU A 213 13.16 15.25 26.18
C GLU A 213 12.48 15.45 24.82
N ALA A 214 12.85 14.70 23.79
CA ALA A 214 12.12 14.71 22.52
C ALA A 214 10.67 14.26 22.73
N ARG A 215 9.74 14.85 21.99
CA ARG A 215 8.30 14.54 22.11
C ARG A 215 7.70 14.22 20.77
N ILE A 216 6.80 13.24 20.78
CA ILE A 216 5.84 13.00 19.71
C ILE A 216 4.46 13.37 20.25
N THR A 217 3.75 14.24 19.56
CA THR A 217 2.44 14.73 19.99
C THR A 217 1.44 14.65 18.85
N TYR A 218 0.19 14.35 19.19
CA TYR A 218 -0.95 14.43 18.30
C TYR A 218 -1.98 15.40 18.88
N SER A 219 -2.53 16.25 18.03
CA SER A 219 -3.67 17.10 18.37
C SER A 219 -4.97 16.34 18.08
N ILE A 220 -5.85 16.20 19.07
CA ILE A 220 -7.17 15.59 18.82
C ILE A 220 -8.04 16.63 18.12
N PRO A 221 -8.56 16.33 16.92
CA PRO A 221 -9.37 17.28 16.19
C PRO A 221 -10.81 17.27 16.69
N SER A 222 -11.51 18.34 16.36
CA SER A 222 -12.96 18.44 16.56
C SER A 222 -13.66 18.18 15.23
N ILE A 223 -14.89 17.67 15.26
CA ILE A 223 -15.74 17.66 14.06
C ILE A 223 -16.58 18.94 14.06
N VAL A 224 -16.50 19.72 12.99
CA VAL A 224 -17.28 20.96 12.83
C VAL A 224 -18.29 20.81 11.70
N SER A 225 -19.54 21.15 11.97
CA SER A 225 -20.56 21.28 10.94
C SER A 225 -20.75 22.75 10.60
N ALA A 226 -20.61 23.10 9.32
CA ALA A 226 -20.79 24.46 8.82
C ALA A 226 -21.90 24.53 7.77
N PRO A 227 -22.57 25.69 7.60
CA PRO A 227 -23.46 25.93 6.46
C PRO A 227 -22.70 25.84 5.13
N ASP A 228 -23.34 25.28 4.12
CA ASP A 228 -22.83 25.26 2.74
C ASP A 228 -24.04 25.23 1.78
N SER A 229 -24.19 26.30 0.98
CA SER A 229 -25.31 26.44 0.04
C SER A 229 -25.15 25.59 -1.21
N GLU A 230 -23.96 25.03 -1.47
CA GLU A 230 -23.68 24.21 -2.64
C GLU A 230 -24.05 22.73 -2.43
N VAL A 231 -24.46 22.36 -1.21
CA VAL A 231 -24.83 20.99 -0.85
C VAL A 231 -26.31 20.92 -0.48
N ASP A 232 -27.03 19.91 -0.98
CA ASP A 232 -28.48 19.75 -0.78
C ASP A 232 -28.91 19.74 0.69
N SER A 233 -28.07 19.20 1.58
CA SER A 233 -28.36 19.18 3.03
C SER A 233 -28.21 20.56 3.70
N GLY A 234 -27.72 21.57 2.97
CA GLY A 234 -27.40 22.91 3.44
C GLY A 234 -26.21 22.98 4.40
N ARG A 235 -25.55 21.85 4.68
CA ARG A 235 -24.47 21.73 5.65
C ARG A 235 -23.43 20.71 5.21
N VAL A 236 -22.22 20.91 5.70
CA VAL A 236 -21.09 20.01 5.50
C VAL A 236 -20.38 19.78 6.83
N VAL A 237 -19.58 18.72 6.91
CA VAL A 237 -18.75 18.43 8.08
C VAL A 237 -17.28 18.47 7.71
N TYR A 238 -16.48 18.99 8.63
CA TYR A 238 -15.03 19.01 8.54
C TYR A 238 -14.41 18.43 9.80
N LEU A 239 -13.22 17.88 9.66
CA LEU A 239 -12.30 17.63 10.75
C LEU A 239 -11.45 18.88 10.96
N MET A 240 -11.51 19.48 12.16
CA MET A 240 -10.85 20.74 12.48
C MET A 240 -9.73 20.52 13.49
N GLU A 241 -8.52 20.95 13.15
CA GLU A 241 -7.34 20.86 14.00
C GLU A 241 -6.56 22.19 14.04
N PRO A 242 -5.72 22.42 15.06
CA PRO A 242 -4.84 23.58 15.07
C PRO A 242 -3.90 23.58 13.87
N HIS A 243 -3.63 24.77 13.32
CA HIS A 243 -2.63 24.91 12.26
C HIS A 243 -1.24 24.50 12.77
N LEU A 244 -0.60 23.55 12.09
CA LEU A 244 0.75 23.10 12.41
C LEU A 244 1.79 24.11 11.91
N PRO A 245 2.59 24.74 12.78
CA PRO A 245 3.66 25.62 12.35
C PRO A 245 4.85 24.83 11.76
N GLY A 246 5.64 25.48 10.92
CA GLY A 246 6.88 24.93 10.36
C GLY A 246 6.69 24.19 9.04
N GLU A 247 7.76 23.48 8.62
CA GLU A 247 7.73 22.66 7.42
C GLU A 247 6.96 21.36 7.69
N TRP A 248 5.94 21.10 6.88
CA TRP A 248 5.21 19.85 6.91
C TRP A 248 5.98 18.76 6.17
N LYS A 249 6.08 17.58 6.77
CA LYS A 249 6.76 16.42 6.18
C LYS A 249 6.01 15.14 6.51
N LYS A 250 5.91 14.26 5.52
CA LYS A 250 5.58 12.84 5.68
C LYS A 250 6.88 12.04 5.73
N TRP A 251 7.09 11.33 6.84
CA TRP A 251 8.27 10.53 7.12
C TRP A 251 8.04 9.05 6.81
N LEU A 252 6.84 8.53 7.07
CA LEU A 252 6.51 7.11 6.85
C LEU A 252 5.19 7.01 6.08
N GLN A 253 5.05 6.01 5.21
CA GLN A 253 3.80 5.75 4.51
C GLN A 253 2.82 4.94 5.36
N ASN A 254 1.54 4.95 4.99
CA ASN A 254 0.49 4.17 5.68
C ASN A 254 0.60 2.67 5.42
N ASP A 255 1.28 2.27 4.34
CA ASP A 255 1.49 0.86 4.00
C ASP A 255 2.76 0.26 4.66
N GLY A 256 3.42 1.02 5.54
CA GLY A 256 4.65 0.61 6.22
C GLY A 256 5.93 0.84 5.43
N SER A 257 5.86 1.29 4.17
CA SER A 257 7.05 1.55 3.37
C SER A 257 7.78 2.82 3.78
N MET A 258 9.12 2.79 3.67
CA MET A 258 9.98 3.96 3.78
C MET A 258 10.13 4.65 2.42
N PHE A 259 10.24 5.98 2.42
CA PHE A 259 10.56 6.72 1.19
C PHE A 259 12.03 6.50 0.81
N ALA A 260 12.29 6.14 -0.45
CA ALA A 260 13.63 5.83 -0.94
C ALA A 260 14.64 6.98 -0.77
N ASP A 261 14.16 8.24 -0.82
CA ASP A 261 14.97 9.46 -0.73
C ASP A 261 14.98 10.09 0.67
N ARG A 262 14.32 9.48 1.67
CA ARG A 262 14.17 10.10 3.00
C ARG A 262 14.51 9.14 4.12
N LYS A 263 15.45 9.56 4.96
CA LYS A 263 15.71 8.90 6.24
C LYS A 263 14.61 9.27 7.25
N VAL A 264 13.96 8.25 7.80
CA VAL A 264 13.06 8.41 8.95
C VAL A 264 13.91 8.69 10.20
N PRO A 265 13.58 9.69 11.03
CA PRO A 265 14.25 9.87 12.31
C PRO A 265 14.11 8.63 13.18
N ALA A 266 15.21 8.16 13.78
CA ALA A 266 15.22 6.96 14.62
C ALA A 266 14.18 6.99 15.77
N LEU A 267 13.85 8.18 16.26
CA LEU A 267 12.79 8.38 17.26
C LEU A 267 11.40 7.98 16.73
N LEU A 268 11.09 8.36 15.48
CA LEU A 268 9.83 8.05 14.82
C LEU A 268 9.74 6.55 14.51
N GLU A 269 10.81 5.93 14.01
CA GLU A 269 10.83 4.48 13.82
C GLU A 269 10.65 3.70 15.13
N ALA A 270 11.34 4.14 16.19
CA ALA A 270 11.19 3.54 17.52
C ALA A 270 9.77 3.71 18.06
N PHE A 271 9.08 4.80 17.74
CA PHE A 271 7.68 5.01 18.08
C PHE A 271 6.74 4.03 17.37
N VAL A 272 6.93 3.81 16.05
CA VAL A 272 6.16 2.81 15.30
C VAL A 272 6.36 1.42 15.91
N HIS A 273 7.62 1.01 16.14
CA HIS A 273 7.92 -0.27 16.76
C HIS A 273 7.33 -0.36 18.19
N TYR A 274 7.45 0.71 18.99
CA TYR A 274 6.85 0.76 20.32
C TYR A 274 5.34 0.57 20.29
N SER A 275 4.63 1.20 19.34
CA SER A 275 3.17 1.08 19.23
C SER A 275 2.72 -0.37 19.08
N TYR A 276 3.41 -1.12 18.25
CA TYR A 276 3.16 -2.55 18.03
C TYR A 276 3.48 -3.40 19.27
N HIS A 277 4.62 -3.19 19.92
CA HIS A 277 5.00 -3.96 21.11
C HIS A 277 4.09 -3.68 22.31
N LYS A 278 3.71 -2.40 22.48
CA LYS A 278 2.85 -1.95 23.57
C LYS A 278 1.46 -2.57 23.46
N THR A 279 0.85 -2.48 22.28
CA THR A 279 -0.52 -2.98 22.04
C THR A 279 -0.61 -4.50 22.08
N ARG A 280 0.45 -5.23 21.70
CA ARG A 280 0.51 -6.69 21.91
C ARG A 280 0.54 -7.10 23.37
N LYS A 281 1.26 -6.36 24.22
CA LYS A 281 1.37 -6.67 25.65
C LYS A 281 0.09 -6.38 26.42
N GLU A 282 -0.67 -5.37 26.01
CA GLU A 282 -1.91 -4.97 26.68
C GLU A 282 -3.10 -5.87 26.33
N ALA A 283 -2.89 -6.92 25.51
CA ALA A 283 -3.95 -7.82 25.03
C ALA A 283 -5.15 -7.09 24.37
N LEU A 284 -4.97 -5.82 24.01
CA LEU A 284 -6.01 -4.99 23.40
C LEU A 284 -6.48 -5.58 22.06
N LEU A 285 -5.56 -6.22 21.33
CA LEU A 285 -5.81 -6.85 20.02
C LEU A 285 -4.90 -8.08 19.86
N GLN A 286 -5.47 -9.28 19.64
CA GLN A 286 -4.70 -10.51 19.35
C GLN A 286 -3.96 -10.37 18.01
N GLY A 287 -2.76 -9.79 18.02
CA GLY A 287 -1.98 -9.52 16.80
C GLY A 287 -1.22 -8.20 16.83
N GLY A 288 -1.59 -7.29 17.74
CA GLY A 288 -0.98 -5.96 17.86
C GLY A 288 -1.50 -4.95 16.85
N LEU A 289 -1.19 -3.69 17.10
CA LEU A 289 -1.55 -2.54 16.30
C LEU A 289 -0.31 -1.67 16.06
N MET A 290 -0.13 -1.23 14.82
CA MET A 290 0.99 -0.39 14.43
C MET A 290 0.51 0.97 13.93
N ILE A 291 1.05 2.05 14.50
CA ILE A 291 0.82 3.41 14.02
C ILE A 291 1.78 3.69 12.87
N LEU A 292 1.21 3.98 11.71
CA LEU A 292 1.89 4.31 10.47
C LEU A 292 1.48 5.73 10.01
N ASP A 293 1.83 6.08 8.77
CA ASP A 293 1.59 7.39 8.18
C ASP A 293 2.07 8.56 9.07
N LEU A 294 3.35 8.49 9.49
CA LEU A 294 3.92 9.52 10.35
C LEU A 294 4.15 10.79 9.53
N GLN A 295 3.28 11.78 9.73
CA GLN A 295 3.30 13.06 9.03
C GLN A 295 2.92 14.23 9.93
N GLY A 296 3.51 15.40 9.68
CA GLY A 296 3.32 16.60 10.51
C GLY A 296 4.49 17.55 10.43
N SER A 297 4.75 18.31 11.49
CA SER A 297 5.86 19.26 11.54
C SER A 297 6.90 18.92 12.61
N LEU A 298 8.15 19.26 12.31
CA LEU A 298 9.25 19.19 13.27
C LEU A 298 9.52 20.57 13.86
N MET A 299 9.26 20.72 15.15
CA MET A 299 9.59 21.90 15.92
C MET A 299 10.98 21.73 16.53
N GLN A 300 11.88 22.64 16.17
CA GLN A 300 13.21 22.75 16.79
C GLN A 300 13.13 23.70 18.00
N ASN A 301 13.93 23.41 19.03
CA ASN A 301 14.11 24.22 20.25
C ASN A 301 12.90 24.22 21.19
N CYS A 302 12.93 23.29 22.15
CA CYS A 302 11.90 23.07 23.16
C CYS A 302 11.92 24.07 24.34
N GLY A 303 12.18 25.36 24.08
CA GLY A 303 12.00 26.44 25.04
C GLY A 303 13.02 26.54 26.19
N HIS A 304 13.94 25.58 26.34
CA HIS A 304 14.94 25.55 27.43
C HIS A 304 16.38 25.81 26.97
N GLY A 305 16.57 26.44 25.81
CA GLY A 305 17.90 26.72 25.26
C GLY A 305 18.69 25.48 24.81
N GLN A 306 18.08 24.30 24.76
CA GLN A 306 18.67 23.07 24.24
C GLN A 306 17.93 22.55 23.00
N ALA A 307 18.69 22.00 22.06
CA ALA A 307 18.17 21.33 20.87
C ALA A 307 17.53 19.99 21.27
N CYS A 308 16.21 19.97 21.39
CA CYS A 308 15.44 18.72 21.37
C CYS A 308 14.38 18.77 20.27
N SER A 309 14.06 17.61 19.70
CA SER A 309 13.14 17.46 18.57
C SER A 309 11.73 17.23 19.06
N ASN A 310 10.80 18.12 18.69
CA ASN A 310 9.37 17.95 18.97
C ASN A 310 8.62 17.71 17.66
N PHE A 311 8.07 16.52 17.51
CA PHE A 311 7.25 16.13 16.37
C PHE A 311 5.78 16.38 16.71
N GLN A 312 5.15 17.28 15.97
CA GLN A 312 3.71 17.48 16.04
C GLN A 312 3.08 16.78 14.83
N LEU A 313 2.51 15.62 15.09
CA LEU A 313 1.97 14.70 14.08
C LEU A 313 0.45 14.86 13.94
N THR A 314 -0.05 14.51 12.76
CA THR A 314 -1.49 14.47 12.42
C THR A 314 -1.76 13.30 11.47
N ASP A 315 -3.03 12.98 11.25
CA ASP A 315 -3.50 11.98 10.28
C ASP A 315 -2.74 10.63 10.32
N PRO A 316 -2.61 9.98 11.49
CA PRO A 316 -1.99 8.67 11.57
C PRO A 316 -2.84 7.65 10.82
N SER A 317 -2.17 6.65 10.26
CA SER A 317 -2.82 5.42 9.83
C SER A 317 -2.58 4.33 10.87
N ILE A 318 -3.51 3.41 11.00
CA ILE A 318 -3.43 2.31 11.94
C ILE A 318 -3.57 1.00 11.17
N SER A 319 -2.55 0.15 11.26
CA SER A 319 -2.59 -1.21 10.73
C SER A 319 -2.69 -2.23 11.85
N THR A 320 -3.57 -3.22 11.70
CA THR A 320 -3.85 -4.24 12.72
C THR A 320 -3.41 -5.63 12.29
N GLY A 321 -2.92 -6.43 13.24
CA GLY A 321 -2.56 -7.83 12.98
C GLY A 321 -3.73 -8.80 12.82
N MET A 322 -4.97 -8.31 12.84
CA MET A 322 -6.20 -9.10 12.69
C MET A 322 -6.97 -8.68 11.43
N ASP A 323 -7.56 -9.67 10.75
CA ASP A 323 -8.70 -9.48 9.83
C ASP A 323 -9.98 -9.30 10.65
N ASP A 324 -9.99 -8.31 11.53
CA ASP A 324 -11.20 -7.97 12.28
C ASP A 324 -11.97 -6.92 11.49
N PRO A 325 -13.14 -7.27 10.89
CA PRO A 325 -13.98 -6.30 10.21
C PRO A 325 -14.52 -5.21 11.15
N ASP A 326 -14.52 -5.43 12.46
CA ASP A 326 -14.94 -4.46 13.48
C ASP A 326 -13.78 -3.55 13.93
N ALA A 327 -12.53 -3.87 13.59
CA ALA A 327 -11.36 -3.02 13.83
C ALA A 327 -11.26 -1.86 12.81
N ASP A 328 -12.40 -1.31 12.40
CA ASP A 328 -12.57 -0.29 11.36
C ASP A 328 -11.76 0.99 11.67
N PHE A 329 -10.49 0.98 11.26
CA PHE A 329 -9.56 2.11 11.27
C PHE A 329 -9.53 2.82 9.90
N GLY A 330 -10.57 2.61 9.09
CA GLY A 330 -10.75 3.21 7.78
C GLY A 330 -9.91 2.59 6.65
N GLU A 331 -10.03 3.17 5.46
CA GLU A 331 -9.44 2.66 4.20
C GLU A 331 -7.91 2.58 4.20
N THR A 332 -7.24 3.15 5.20
CA THR A 332 -5.77 3.13 5.30
C THR A 332 -5.23 1.97 6.14
N ASN A 333 -6.09 1.16 6.75
CA ASN A 333 -5.66 -0.05 7.46
C ASN A 333 -5.21 -1.11 6.44
N HIS A 334 -3.89 -1.31 6.34
CA HIS A 334 -3.27 -2.34 5.50
C HIS A 334 -3.06 -3.68 6.23
N GLY A 335 -3.67 -3.83 7.41
CA GLY A 335 -3.64 -5.06 8.19
C GLY A 335 -2.22 -5.56 8.46
N ILE A 336 -2.05 -6.88 8.36
CA ILE A 336 -0.77 -7.54 8.58
C ILE A 336 0.29 -7.19 7.52
N ASP A 337 -0.14 -6.82 6.32
CA ASP A 337 0.78 -6.47 5.23
C ASP A 337 1.47 -5.14 5.50
N GLY A 338 0.74 -4.15 6.01
CA GLY A 338 1.32 -2.88 6.44
C GLY A 338 2.32 -3.05 7.58
N ILE A 339 1.98 -3.91 8.55
CA ILE A 339 2.87 -4.27 9.65
C ILE A 339 4.15 -4.94 9.12
N ASN A 340 4.00 -5.99 8.29
CA ASN A 340 5.12 -6.75 7.75
C ASN A 340 6.03 -5.86 6.89
N ARG A 341 5.49 -4.95 6.10
CA ARG A 341 6.29 -4.05 5.25
C ARG A 341 7.16 -3.10 6.07
N PHE A 342 6.65 -2.56 7.17
CA PHE A 342 7.47 -1.79 8.10
C PHE A 342 8.56 -2.67 8.74
N LEU A 343 8.19 -3.85 9.23
CA LEU A 343 9.13 -4.75 9.91
C LEU A 343 10.25 -5.28 8.99
N ASP A 344 9.95 -5.50 7.70
CA ASP A 344 10.92 -5.95 6.70
C ASP A 344 12.03 -4.91 6.44
N SER A 345 11.75 -3.63 6.71
CA SER A 345 12.70 -2.52 6.50
C SER A 345 13.22 -1.90 7.80
N HIS A 346 12.63 -2.21 8.95
CA HIS A 346 13.00 -1.60 10.23
C HIS A 346 14.23 -2.26 10.88
N GLU A 347 15.21 -1.43 11.22
CA GLU A 347 16.35 -1.84 12.06
C GLU A 347 16.25 -1.19 13.44
N CYS A 348 16.26 -2.01 14.49
CA CYS A 348 16.17 -1.51 15.86
C CYS A 348 17.35 -0.59 16.20
N SER A 349 17.03 0.70 16.43
CA SER A 349 17.98 1.71 16.89
C SER A 349 18.32 1.56 18.37
N GLU A 350 19.25 2.37 18.87
CA GLU A 350 19.54 2.46 20.31
C GLU A 350 18.31 2.84 21.14
N ILE A 351 17.38 3.60 20.55
CA ILE A 351 16.13 3.99 21.21
C ILE A 351 15.24 2.76 21.42
N CYS A 352 15.08 1.90 20.39
CA CYS A 352 14.31 0.66 20.52
C CYS A 352 14.88 -0.25 21.62
N ARG A 353 16.22 -0.37 21.67
CA ARG A 353 16.91 -1.21 22.66
C ARG A 353 16.78 -0.64 24.07
N ALA A 354 16.94 0.67 24.24
CA ALA A 354 16.80 1.33 25.54
C ALA A 354 15.37 1.24 26.09
N LEU A 355 14.36 1.16 25.21
CA LEU A 355 12.97 0.92 25.57
C LEU A 355 12.65 -0.57 25.85
N GLY A 356 13.63 -1.47 25.74
CA GLY A 356 13.43 -2.91 25.95
C GLY A 356 12.48 -3.54 24.92
N LEU A 357 12.43 -3.00 23.71
CA LEU A 357 11.64 -3.57 22.62
C LEU A 357 12.31 -4.85 22.12
N ALA A 358 11.54 -5.93 22.02
CA ALA A 358 12.05 -7.17 21.47
C ALA A 358 12.38 -6.96 19.99
N ARG A 359 13.48 -7.54 19.50
CA ARG A 359 13.75 -7.53 18.07
C ARG A 359 12.68 -8.36 17.37
N ILE A 360 11.92 -7.74 16.49
CA ILE A 360 10.98 -8.43 15.63
C ILE A 360 11.74 -8.78 14.37
N SER A 361 11.95 -10.07 14.11
CA SER A 361 12.59 -10.56 12.87
C SER A 361 11.71 -11.65 12.27
N GLY A 362 11.33 -11.47 11.00
CA GLY A 362 10.53 -12.42 10.23
C GLY A 362 9.12 -11.93 9.93
N LYS A 363 8.56 -12.40 8.82
CA LYS A 363 7.18 -12.12 8.42
C LYS A 363 6.24 -12.69 9.47
N MET A 364 5.36 -11.85 9.99
CA MET A 364 4.24 -12.35 10.77
C MET A 364 3.30 -13.11 9.86
N GLN A 365 2.95 -14.32 10.29
CA GLN A 365 1.83 -15.04 9.73
C GLN A 365 0.57 -14.65 10.50
N MET A 366 -0.54 -14.54 9.79
CA MET A 366 -1.83 -14.40 10.45
C MET A 366 -2.06 -15.58 11.41
N PRO A 367 -2.60 -15.34 12.61
CA PRO A 367 -3.12 -16.44 13.41
C PRO A 367 -4.17 -17.18 12.58
N ALA A 368 -4.11 -18.51 12.56
CA ALA A 368 -5.12 -19.33 11.89
C ALA A 368 -6.50 -18.91 12.41
N LYS A 369 -7.47 -18.68 11.52
CA LYS A 369 -8.86 -18.40 11.91
C LYS A 369 -9.27 -19.47 12.92
N LEU A 370 -9.60 -19.05 14.15
CA LEU A 370 -10.23 -19.94 15.12
C LEU A 370 -11.46 -20.52 14.44
N ALA A 371 -11.50 -21.84 14.31
CA ALA A 371 -12.68 -22.51 13.77
C ALA A 371 -13.89 -22.07 14.60
N PRO A 372 -15.06 -21.82 13.96
CA PRO A 372 -16.27 -21.55 14.72
C PRO A 372 -16.47 -22.68 15.74
N PRO A 373 -16.93 -22.37 16.96
CA PRO A 373 -17.21 -23.38 17.96
C PRO A 373 -18.16 -24.42 17.36
N ASP A 374 -17.83 -25.70 17.59
CA ASP A 374 -18.61 -26.82 17.09
C ASP A 374 -20.07 -26.64 17.57
N PRO A 375 -21.06 -26.60 16.67
CA PRO A 375 -22.47 -26.47 17.05
C PRO A 375 -22.97 -27.62 17.95
N GLY A 376 -22.16 -28.65 18.21
CA GLY A 376 -22.45 -29.75 19.12
C GLY A 376 -21.98 -29.60 20.58
N SER A 377 -21.35 -28.49 20.99
CA SER A 377 -20.95 -28.31 22.40
C SER A 377 -21.82 -27.28 23.12
N LEU A 378 -23.03 -27.69 23.49
CA LEU A 378 -23.83 -27.15 24.60
C LEU A 378 -24.40 -28.31 25.41
#